data_AF-A0A948KNC6-F1
#
_entry.id   AF-A0A948KNC6-F1
#
_cell.length_a   1.000
_cell.length_b   1.000
_cell.length_c   1.000
_cell.angle_alpha   90.00
_cell.angle_beta   90.00
_cell.angle_gamma   90.00
#
_symmetry.space_group_name_H-M   'P 1'
#
loop_
_entity.id
_entity.type
_entity.pdbx_description
1 polymer ?
#
loop_
_entity_poly.entity_id
_entity_poly.type
_entity_poly.pdbx_seq_one_letter_code
_entity_poly.pdbx_strand_id
1 'polypeptide(L)'
;MTTPTPPAVPSVEELYDSLMEKIEPELVSSQVPLLEEKYKDETPKQKKGRAERYKRAYVQFMETFEAYMKDLNQKAEEFKRHAFATAEEKTHEAETKQLADLENTISSL
;
A
#
# COMPACT_ATOMS: atom_id res chain seq x y z
N MET A 1 2.09 -20.70 14.72
CA MET A 1 1.24 -20.08 13.66
C MET A 1 2.03 -19.83 12.36
N THR A 2 1.38 -19.66 11.19
CA THR A 2 2.07 -19.28 9.93
C THR A 2 2.25 -17.78 9.83
N THR A 3 3.45 -17.32 9.48
CA THR A 3 3.72 -15.89 9.26
C THR A 3 2.77 -15.35 8.18
N PRO A 4 2.08 -14.21 8.39
CA PRO A 4 1.25 -13.62 7.35
C PRO A 4 2.10 -13.26 6.12
N THR A 5 1.45 -13.10 4.96
CA THR A 5 2.12 -12.60 3.75
C THR A 5 2.22 -11.07 3.81
N PRO A 6 3.37 -10.47 3.44
CA PRO A 6 3.49 -9.01 3.40
C PRO A 6 2.43 -8.36 2.50
N PRO A 7 1.94 -7.16 2.83
CA PRO A 7 1.04 -6.44 1.94
C PRO A 7 1.74 -6.13 0.61
N ALA A 8 1.08 -6.48 -0.50
CA ALA A 8 1.56 -6.13 -1.83
C ALA A 8 1.39 -4.63 -2.06
N VAL A 9 2.46 -3.94 -2.45
CA VAL A 9 2.45 -2.51 -2.77
C VAL A 9 2.54 -2.36 -4.29
N PRO A 10 1.58 -1.68 -4.94
CA PRO A 10 1.64 -1.41 -6.38
C PRO A 10 2.80 -0.47 -6.72
N SER A 11 3.16 -0.40 -7.99
CA SER A 11 4.07 0.64 -8.47
C SER A 11 3.46 2.04 -8.29
N VAL A 12 4.31 3.07 -8.33
CA VAL A 12 3.85 4.47 -8.19
C VAL A 12 2.84 4.83 -9.28
N GLU A 13 3.07 4.36 -10.51
CA GLU A 13 2.18 4.60 -11.65
C GLU A 13 0.83 3.89 -11.46
N GLU A 14 0.83 2.61 -11.12
CA GLU A 14 -0.42 1.86 -10.85
C GLU A 14 -1.20 2.47 -9.68
N LEU A 15 -0.51 2.92 -8.62
CA LEU A 15 -1.16 3.60 -7.51
C LEU A 15 -1.79 4.91 -7.96
N TYR A 16 -1.01 5.74 -8.67
CA TYR A 16 -1.49 7.02 -9.20
C TYR A 16 -2.74 6.82 -10.07
N ASP A 17 -2.66 5.92 -11.05
CA ASP A 17 -3.75 5.65 -11.98
C ASP A 17 -4.97 5.08 -11.25
N SER A 18 -4.79 4.14 -10.32
CA SER A 18 -5.91 3.54 -9.58
C SER A 18 -6.69 4.55 -8.72
N LEU A 19 -6.01 5.57 -8.19
CA LEU A 19 -6.62 6.65 -7.43
C LEU A 19 -7.24 7.67 -8.38
N MET A 20 -6.48 8.09 -9.40
CA MET A 20 -6.88 9.15 -10.32
C MET A 20 -8.03 8.72 -11.24
N GLU A 21 -8.13 7.45 -11.63
CA GLU A 21 -9.25 6.90 -12.43
C GLU A 21 -10.61 7.20 -11.80
N LYS A 22 -10.69 7.19 -10.46
CA LYS A 22 -11.92 7.48 -9.71
C LYS A 22 -12.17 8.97 -9.51
N ILE A 23 -11.12 9.80 -9.61
CA ILE A 23 -11.15 11.23 -9.31
C ILE A 23 -11.33 12.04 -10.61
N GLU A 24 -10.43 11.84 -11.56
CA GLU A 24 -10.39 12.46 -12.87
C GLU A 24 -9.71 11.50 -13.87
N PRO A 25 -10.47 10.67 -14.60
CA PRO A 25 -9.91 9.66 -15.50
C PRO A 25 -9.16 10.28 -16.69
N GLU A 26 -9.32 11.57 -16.98
CA GLU A 26 -8.50 12.25 -18.00
C GLU A 26 -7.05 12.49 -17.56
N LEU A 27 -6.78 12.40 -16.25
CA LEU A 27 -5.46 12.63 -15.68
C LEU A 27 -4.68 11.35 -15.40
N VAL A 28 -5.22 10.16 -15.70
CA VAL A 28 -4.43 8.92 -15.64
C VAL A 28 -3.33 8.92 -16.71
N SER A 29 -2.23 8.24 -16.43
CA SER A 29 -1.00 8.19 -17.24
C SER A 29 -1.27 7.98 -18.73
N SER A 30 -2.17 7.05 -19.06
CA SER A 30 -2.53 6.68 -20.42
C SER A 30 -3.34 7.74 -21.19
N GLN A 31 -4.05 8.62 -20.48
CA GLN A 31 -4.94 9.61 -21.08
C GLN A 31 -4.26 10.98 -21.27
N VAL A 32 -3.29 11.32 -20.41
CA VAL A 32 -2.58 12.61 -20.44
C VAL A 32 -2.01 12.96 -21.83
N PRO A 33 -1.35 12.02 -22.56
CA PRO A 33 -0.83 12.32 -23.90
C PRO A 33 -1.90 12.66 -24.95
N LEU A 34 -3.15 12.23 -24.73
CA LEU A 34 -4.26 12.43 -25.66
C LEU A 34 -4.99 13.75 -25.45
N LEU A 35 -4.71 14.47 -24.36
CA LEU A 35 -5.42 15.68 -23.99
C LEU A 35 -5.19 16.83 -24.97
N GLU A 36 -4.01 16.92 -25.58
CA GLU A 36 -3.71 17.97 -26.54
C GLU A 36 -4.64 17.88 -27.76
N GLU A 37 -4.75 16.70 -28.37
CA GLU A 37 -5.65 16.46 -29.49
C GLU A 37 -7.12 16.61 -29.08
N LYS A 38 -7.49 16.05 -27.91
CA LYS A 38 -8.87 16.12 -27.38
C LYS A 38 -9.36 17.55 -27.17
N TYR A 39 -8.45 18.48 -26.86
CA TYR A 39 -8.77 19.86 -26.51
C TYR A 39 -8.20 20.90 -27.50
N LYS A 40 -7.82 20.49 -28.71
CA LYS A 40 -7.21 21.39 -29.72
C LYS A 40 -8.07 22.61 -30.08
N ASP A 41 -9.40 22.44 -30.04
CA ASP A 41 -10.38 23.48 -30.38
C ASP A 41 -10.99 24.14 -29.12
N GLU A 42 -10.37 23.96 -27.94
CA GLU A 42 -10.91 24.53 -26.70
C GLU A 42 -10.83 26.07 -26.69
N THR A 43 -11.93 26.71 -26.30
CA THR A 43 -11.93 28.15 -26.05
C THR A 43 -11.21 28.47 -24.73
N PRO A 44 -10.72 29.71 -24.54
CA PRO A 44 -10.10 30.12 -23.27
C PRO A 44 -11.00 29.91 -22.04
N LYS A 45 -12.33 30.08 -22.21
CA LYS A 45 -13.30 29.85 -21.14
C LYS A 45 -13.41 28.36 -20.77
N GLN A 46 -13.41 27.48 -21.76
CA GLN A 46 -13.41 26.02 -21.55
C GLN A 46 -12.10 25.55 -20.90
N LYS A 47 -10.95 26.05 -21.40
CA LYS A 47 -9.63 25.79 -20.81
C LYS A 47 -9.58 26.14 -19.33
N LYS A 48 -10.10 27.31 -18.96
CA LYS A 48 -10.18 27.73 -17.55
C LYS A 48 -11.05 26.78 -16.73
N GLY A 49 -12.22 26.40 -17.25
CA GLY A 49 -13.10 25.43 -16.59
C GLY A 49 -12.43 24.07 -16.34
N ARG A 50 -11.69 23.57 -17.34
CA ARG A 50 -10.90 22.33 -17.25
C ARG A 50 -9.76 22.45 -16.24
N ALA A 51 -9.01 23.55 -16.26
CA ALA A 51 -7.92 23.79 -15.31
C ALA A 51 -8.42 23.80 -13.85
N GLU A 52 -9.55 24.45 -13.58
CA GLU A 52 -10.17 24.46 -12.25
C GLU A 52 -10.65 23.07 -11.82
N ARG A 53 -11.16 22.26 -12.76
CA ARG A 53 -11.53 20.85 -12.51
C ARG A 53 -10.30 20.03 -12.12
N TYR A 54 -9.22 20.12 -12.91
CA TYR A 54 -7.97 19.40 -12.64
C TYR A 54 -7.33 19.83 -11.33
N LYS A 55 -7.38 21.12 -11.00
CA LYS A 55 -6.90 21.62 -9.70
C LYS A 55 -7.63 20.94 -8.54
N ARG A 56 -8.96 20.81 -8.60
CA ARG A 56 -9.74 20.09 -7.58
C ARG A 56 -9.40 18.60 -7.55
N ALA A 57 -9.22 17.98 -8.71
CA ALA A 57 -8.81 16.59 -8.82
C ALA A 57 -7.47 16.32 -8.10
N TYR A 58 -6.47 17.18 -8.28
CA TYR A 58 -5.20 17.03 -7.57
C TYR A 58 -5.32 17.20 -6.05
N VAL A 59 -6.18 18.10 -5.57
CA VAL A 59 -6.44 18.23 -4.12
C VAL A 59 -7.04 16.92 -3.57
N GLN A 60 -8.05 16.38 -4.25
CA GLN A 60 -8.67 15.12 -3.86
C GLN A 60 -7.70 13.93 -3.98
N PHE A 61 -6.82 13.94 -4.97
CA PHE A 61 -5.76 12.93 -5.09
C PHE A 61 -4.84 12.95 -3.88
N MET A 62 -4.39 14.12 -3.44
CA MET A 62 -3.53 14.23 -2.26
C MET A 62 -4.21 13.69 -1.00
N GLU A 63 -5.48 14.03 -0.78
CA GLU A 63 -6.26 13.54 0.36
C GLU A 63 -6.43 12.01 0.33
N THR A 64 -6.79 11.44 -0.83
CA THR A 64 -6.97 10.00 -1.00
C THR A 64 -5.65 9.22 -0.91
N PHE A 65 -4.57 9.79 -1.44
CA PHE A 65 -3.23 9.23 -1.33
C PHE A 65 -2.75 9.20 0.12
N GLU A 66 -2.95 10.28 0.89
CA GLU A 66 -2.60 10.31 2.32
C GLU A 66 -3.38 9.25 3.11
N ALA A 67 -4.69 9.11 2.84
CA ALA A 67 -5.50 8.06 3.44
C ALA A 67 -5.01 6.65 3.11
N TYR A 68 -4.63 6.40 1.84
CA TYR A 68 -4.05 5.14 1.41
C TYR A 68 -2.74 4.83 2.14
N MET A 69 -1.83 5.81 2.23
CA MET A 69 -0.55 5.63 2.91
C MET A 69 -0.73 5.37 4.41
N LYS A 70 -1.72 5.99 5.05
CA LYS A 70 -2.07 5.74 6.44
C LYS A 70 -2.53 4.29 6.66
N ASP A 71 -3.42 3.79 5.81
CA ASP A 71 -3.90 2.41 5.85
C ASP A 71 -2.77 1.40 5.61
N LEU A 72 -1.91 1.66 4.61
CA LEU A 72 -0.75 0.82 4.34
C LEU A 72 0.22 0.75 5.52
N ASN A 73 0.50 1.88 6.16
CA ASN A 73 1.34 1.93 7.36
C ASN A 73 0.73 1.14 8.52
N GLN A 74 -0.59 1.23 8.73
CA GLN A 74 -1.27 0.43 9.75
C GLN A 74 -1.12 -1.08 9.48
N LYS A 75 -1.34 -1.51 8.23
CA LYS A 75 -1.17 -2.91 7.82
C LYS A 75 0.28 -3.39 7.99
N ALA A 76 1.26 -2.54 7.69
CA ALA A 76 2.67 -2.85 7.91
C ALA A 76 2.99 -3.04 9.40
N GLU A 77 2.43 -2.21 10.27
CA GLU A 77 2.58 -2.35 11.72
C GLU A 77 1.92 -3.61 12.27
N GLU A 78 0.72 -3.95 11.79
CA GLU A 78 0.04 -5.21 12.11
C GLU A 78 0.87 -6.41 11.70
N PHE A 79 1.35 -6.42 10.45
CA PHE A 79 2.22 -7.46 9.93
C PHE A 79 3.47 -7.63 10.79
N LYS A 80 4.14 -6.53 11.15
CA LYS A 80 5.35 -6.53 12.00
C LYS A 80 5.08 -7.19 13.35
N ARG A 81 3.97 -6.83 14.01
CA ARG A 81 3.57 -7.45 15.30
C ARG A 81 3.35 -8.96 15.15
N HIS A 82 2.65 -9.39 14.10
CA HIS A 82 2.41 -10.82 13.85
C HIS A 82 3.70 -11.59 13.53
N ALA A 83 4.61 -10.99 12.77
CA ALA A 83 5.90 -11.59 12.46
C ALA A 83 6.75 -11.80 13.71
N PHE A 84 6.81 -10.79 14.61
CA PHE A 84 7.50 -10.92 15.89
C PHE A 84 6.90 -11.98 16.80
N ALA A 85 5.57 -11.97 17.00
CA ALA A 85 4.89 -12.97 17.83
C ALA A 85 5.12 -14.41 17.31
N THR A 86 5.10 -14.59 16.00
CA THR A 86 5.39 -15.90 15.38
C THR A 86 6.84 -16.34 15.58
N ALA A 87 7.79 -15.40 15.56
CA ALA A 87 9.20 -15.70 15.81
C ALA A 87 9.47 -16.03 17.29
N GLU A 88 8.80 -15.35 18.20
CA GLU A 88 8.88 -15.60 19.65
C GLU A 88 8.29 -16.97 20.00
N GLU A 89 7.10 -17.31 19.46
CA GLU A 89 6.48 -18.63 19.65
C GLU A 89 7.40 -19.76 19.18
N LYS A 90 8.00 -19.64 18.00
CA LYS A 90 8.96 -20.63 17.49
C LYS A 90 10.21 -20.77 18.35
N THR A 91 10.70 -19.66 18.91
CA THR A 91 11.85 -19.68 19.82
C THR A 91 11.48 -20.41 21.11
N HIS A 92 10.34 -20.07 21.69
CA HIS A 92 9.84 -20.70 22.91
C HIS A 92 9.60 -22.22 22.74
N GLU A 93 9.03 -22.64 21.60
CA GLU A 93 8.87 -24.07 21.26
C GLU A 93 10.23 -24.79 21.16
N ALA A 94 11.23 -24.15 20.54
CA ALA A 94 12.57 -24.71 20.42
C ALA A 94 13.28 -24.83 21.78
N GLU A 95 13.18 -23.80 22.63
CA GLU A 95 13.74 -23.79 23.98
C GLU A 95 13.09 -24.87 24.86
N THR A 96 11.76 -24.97 24.83
CA THR A 96 11.00 -25.99 25.58
C THR A 96 11.46 -27.40 25.18
N LYS A 97 11.66 -27.63 23.87
CA LYS A 97 12.16 -28.91 23.37
C LYS A 97 13.59 -29.19 23.83
N GLN A 98 14.48 -28.20 23.78
CA GLN A 98 15.86 -28.35 24.25
C GLN A 98 15.93 -28.64 25.76
N LEU A 99 15.10 -27.98 26.57
CA LEU A 99 15.02 -28.25 28.01
C LEU A 99 14.55 -29.68 28.27
N ALA A 100 13.50 -30.15 27.58
CA ALA A 100 13.03 -31.52 27.71
C ALA A 100 14.11 -32.55 27.31
N ASP A 101 14.87 -32.29 26.25
CA ASP A 101 15.98 -33.15 25.83
C ASP A 101 17.12 -33.19 26.87
N LEU A 102 17.43 -32.06 27.51
CA LEU A 102 18.41 -31.98 28.60
C LEU A 102 17.95 -32.74 29.83
N GLU A 103 16.69 -32.58 30.25
CA GLU A 103 16.09 -33.29 31.39
C GLU A 103 16.11 -34.81 31.19
N ASN A 104 15.78 -35.28 29.98
CA ASN A 104 15.86 -36.69 29.62
C ASN A 104 17.30 -37.21 29.69
N THR A 105 18.27 -36.43 29.21
CA THR A 105 19.69 -36.80 29.25
C THR A 105 20.18 -36.95 30.69
N ILE A 106 19.86 -35.98 31.57
CA ILE A 106 20.24 -36.01 32.98
C ILE A 106 19.58 -37.17 33.72
N SER A 107 18.31 -37.47 33.42
CA SER A 107 17.56 -38.56 34.07
C SER A 107 18.02 -39.96 33.63
N SER A 108 18.75 -40.04 32.51
CA SER A 108 19.30 -41.29 31.96
C SER A 108 20.75 -41.58 32.36
N LEU A 109 21.37 -40.67 33.13
CA LEU A 109 22.69 -40.82 33.76
C LEU A 109 22.55 -41.39 35.18
#